data_AF-A0A920HUE0-F1
#
_entry.id   AF-A0A920HUE0-F1
#
_cell.length_a   1.000
_cell.length_b   1.000
_cell.length_c   1.000
_cell.angle_alpha   90.00
_cell.angle_beta   90.00
_cell.angle_gamma   90.00
#
_symmetry.space_group_name_H-M   'P 1'
#
loop_
_entity.id
_entity.type
_entity.pdbx_description
1 polymer ?
#
loop_
_entity_poly.entity_id
_entity_poly.type
_entity_poly.pdbx_seq_one_letter_code
_entity_poly.pdbx_strand_id
1 'polypeptide(L)'
;MKKIIFLLLISIGNIHAQAQTCGSQLRLKKFLKSNPEFLHKRNSLENNSIDFENIKNSNITIPVVVHIVYNNQIENISDNQIFSQIDVLNKDFTRTNNDANNTPLSFLPIVSDMQINFCLAQQNPDGNPTNGIVRKQTDLQSFPLYGDEIHYDTSGGSTAWDTKKYLNIWVCNIDTGILGWATISCWRKSCN
;
A
#
# COMPACT_ATOMS: atom_id res chain seq x y z
N MET A 1 14.63 -48.92 47.84
CA MET A 1 15.02 -47.63 47.20
C MET A 1 14.47 -47.62 45.77
N LYS A 2 13.29 -47.04 45.53
CA LYS A 2 12.71 -46.95 44.17
C LYS A 2 13.09 -45.60 43.58
N LYS A 3 13.88 -45.62 42.50
CA LYS A 3 14.31 -44.43 41.75
C LYS A 3 13.13 -43.90 40.94
N ILE A 4 12.70 -42.67 41.21
CA ILE A 4 11.71 -41.94 40.39
C ILE A 4 12.49 -41.19 39.31
N ILE A 5 12.25 -41.53 38.05
CA ILE A 5 12.81 -40.84 36.88
C ILE A 5 11.81 -39.73 36.51
N PHE A 6 12.24 -38.48 36.63
CA PHE A 6 11.45 -37.30 36.26
C PHE A 6 11.64 -37.05 34.76
N LEU A 7 10.60 -37.35 33.96
CA LEU A 7 10.61 -37.12 32.51
C LEU A 7 10.26 -35.64 32.25
N LEU A 8 11.23 -34.85 31.81
CA LEU A 8 11.07 -33.44 31.49
C LEU A 8 10.41 -33.31 30.10
N LEU A 9 9.11 -33.03 30.07
CA LEU A 9 8.36 -32.72 28.86
C LEU A 9 8.78 -31.32 28.35
N ILE A 10 9.71 -31.30 27.40
CA ILE A 10 10.03 -30.09 26.63
C ILE A 10 8.89 -29.88 25.64
N SER A 11 7.98 -28.96 26.00
CA SER A 11 6.98 -28.42 25.08
C SER A 11 7.70 -27.62 23.99
N ILE A 12 7.86 -28.22 22.82
CA ILE A 12 8.27 -27.53 21.59
C ILE A 12 7.06 -26.67 21.17
N GLY A 13 7.03 -25.42 21.64
CA GLY A 13 6.08 -24.44 21.14
C GLY A 13 6.39 -24.19 19.67
N ASN A 14 5.38 -24.38 18.80
CA ASN A 14 5.48 -23.99 17.40
C ASN A 14 5.67 -22.47 17.32
N ILE A 15 6.91 -22.02 17.14
CA ILE A 15 7.23 -20.63 16.80
C ILE A 15 6.65 -20.40 15.41
N HIS A 16 5.42 -19.87 15.34
CA HIS A 16 4.88 -19.35 14.09
C HIS A 16 5.58 -18.02 13.83
N ALA A 17 6.59 -18.03 12.96
CA ALA A 17 7.11 -16.79 12.41
C ALA A 17 5.96 -16.09 11.67
N GLN A 18 5.65 -14.85 12.04
CA GLN A 18 4.67 -14.05 11.30
C GLN A 18 5.19 -13.87 9.87
N ALA A 19 4.52 -14.48 8.90
CA ALA A 19 4.85 -14.29 7.50
C ALA A 19 4.69 -12.79 7.18
N GLN A 20 5.74 -12.16 6.67
CA GLN A 20 5.72 -10.74 6.35
C GLN A 20 4.82 -10.52 5.12
N THR A 21 3.58 -10.08 5.35
CA THR A 21 2.57 -9.87 4.29
C THR A 21 2.71 -8.52 3.57
N CYS A 22 3.52 -7.59 4.09
CA CYS A 22 3.75 -6.26 3.50
C CYS A 22 5.22 -6.05 3.10
N GLY A 23 5.42 -5.72 1.83
CA GLY A 23 6.74 -5.56 1.20
C GLY A 23 7.35 -4.16 1.33
N SER A 24 6.62 -3.17 1.84
CA SER A 24 7.06 -1.75 1.87
C SER A 24 8.40 -1.57 2.57
N GLN A 25 8.62 -2.23 3.72
CA GLN A 25 9.88 -2.12 4.45
C GLN A 25 11.05 -2.81 3.74
N LEU A 26 10.78 -3.92 3.05
CA LEU A 26 11.81 -4.63 2.26
C LEU A 26 12.23 -3.77 1.07
N ARG A 27 11.25 -3.17 0.37
CA ARG A 27 11.52 -2.20 -0.70
C ARG A 27 12.29 -1.00 -0.13
N LEU A 28 11.85 -0.42 1.01
CA LEU A 28 12.51 0.68 1.73
C LEU A 28 14.02 0.43 1.87
N LYS A 29 14.35 -0.70 2.49
CA LYS A 29 15.74 -1.10 2.75
C LYS A 29 16.54 -1.32 1.46
N LYS A 30 15.97 -1.97 0.44
CA LYS A 30 16.65 -2.20 -0.84
C LYS A 30 17.02 -0.87 -1.51
N PHE A 31 16.10 0.08 -1.57
CA PHE A 31 16.34 1.39 -2.16
C PHE A 31 17.41 2.19 -1.41
N LEU A 32 17.34 2.26 -0.08
CA LEU A 32 18.32 3.00 0.73
C LEU A 32 19.72 2.39 0.64
N LYS A 33 19.82 1.07 0.46
CA LYS A 33 21.11 0.40 0.20
C LYS A 33 21.73 0.85 -1.12
N SER A 34 20.91 1.04 -2.15
CA SER A 34 21.35 1.50 -3.47
C SER A 34 21.50 3.03 -3.57
N ASN A 35 20.82 3.79 -2.70
CA ASN A 35 20.76 5.24 -2.74
C ASN A 35 20.96 5.82 -1.31
N PRO A 36 22.15 5.66 -0.71
CA PRO A 36 22.40 6.04 0.68
C PRO A 36 22.22 7.54 0.96
N GLU A 37 22.35 8.40 -0.05
CA GLU A 37 22.12 9.85 0.05
C GLU A 37 20.69 10.20 0.48
N PHE A 38 19.71 9.35 0.16
CA PHE A 38 18.32 9.56 0.56
C PHE A 38 18.10 9.32 2.06
N LEU A 39 19.05 8.69 2.77
CA LEU A 39 18.96 8.55 4.21
C LEU A 39 19.01 9.91 4.91
N HIS A 40 19.92 10.79 4.46
CA HIS A 40 20.01 12.14 4.99
C HIS A 40 18.75 12.95 4.67
N LYS A 41 18.24 12.84 3.44
CA LYS A 41 16.99 13.52 3.04
C LYS A 41 15.80 13.07 3.90
N ARG A 42 15.68 11.78 4.18
CA ARG A 42 14.64 11.24 5.07
C ARG A 42 14.76 11.81 6.48
N ASN A 43 15.96 11.79 7.07
CA ASN A 43 16.18 12.31 8.42
C ASN A 43 15.87 13.82 8.50
N SER A 44 16.25 14.60 7.47
CA SER A 44 15.92 16.02 7.41
C SER A 44 14.42 16.26 7.34
N LEU A 45 13.68 15.48 6.55
CA LEU A 45 12.21 15.58 6.49
C LEU A 45 11.58 15.22 7.83
N GLU A 46 12.01 14.13 8.48
CA GLU A 46 11.48 13.70 9.78
C GLU A 46 11.69 14.79 10.86
N ASN A 47 12.85 15.44 10.87
CA ASN A 47 13.14 16.54 11.80
C ASN A 47 12.37 17.83 11.47
N ASN A 48 12.07 18.08 10.19
CA ASN A 48 11.36 19.28 9.74
C ASN A 48 9.84 19.11 9.68
N SER A 49 9.30 17.90 9.90
CA SER A 49 7.86 17.59 9.79
C SER A 49 7.00 18.19 10.91
N ILE A 50 7.60 18.99 11.81
CA ILE A 50 6.95 19.55 13.00
C ILE A 50 6.27 20.90 12.71
N ASP A 51 6.63 21.61 11.63
CA ASP A 51 6.06 22.93 11.27
C ASP A 51 4.94 22.85 10.20
N PHE A 52 4.02 21.90 10.33
CA PHE A 52 2.76 21.90 9.56
C PHE A 52 1.66 22.70 10.28
N GLU A 53 1.98 23.91 10.77
CA GLU A 53 1.03 24.78 11.48
C GLU A 53 -0.14 25.31 10.61
N ASN A 54 -0.13 25.05 9.29
CA ASN A 54 -1.13 25.54 8.35
C ASN A 54 -1.91 24.44 7.62
N ILE A 55 -2.02 23.23 8.17
CA ILE A 55 -3.00 22.27 7.65
C ILE A 55 -4.39 22.79 8.00
N LYS A 56 -5.02 23.47 7.04
CA LYS A 56 -6.45 23.72 7.06
C LYS A 56 -7.15 22.38 7.28
N ASN A 57 -7.94 22.27 8.35
CA ASN A 57 -8.97 21.24 8.49
C ASN A 57 -9.90 21.35 7.28
N SER A 58 -9.59 20.58 6.24
CA SER A 58 -10.27 20.60 4.97
C SER A 58 -10.38 19.17 4.51
N ASN A 59 -11.57 18.80 4.05
CA ASN A 59 -11.81 17.48 3.47
C ASN A 59 -10.94 17.34 2.22
N ILE A 60 -9.97 16.42 2.29
CA ILE A 60 -9.08 16.13 1.17
C ILE A 60 -9.75 15.05 0.33
N THR A 61 -9.85 15.26 -0.98
CA THR A 61 -10.28 14.22 -1.92
C THR A 61 -9.12 13.86 -2.83
N ILE A 62 -8.74 12.59 -2.82
CA ILE A 62 -7.63 12.04 -3.60
C ILE A 62 -8.19 11.32 -4.83
N PRO A 63 -7.86 11.80 -6.06
CA PRO A 63 -8.19 11.08 -7.28
C PRO A 63 -7.38 9.79 -7.37
N VAL A 64 -8.05 8.67 -7.61
CA VAL A 64 -7.46 7.33 -7.68
C VAL A 64 -7.58 6.78 -9.09
N VAL A 65 -6.49 6.19 -9.58
CA VAL A 65 -6.53 5.31 -10.76
C VAL A 65 -6.10 3.91 -10.35
N VAL A 66 -6.91 2.92 -10.74
CA VAL A 66 -6.65 1.51 -10.46
C VAL A 66 -6.22 0.82 -11.75
N HIS A 67 -4.98 0.34 -11.78
CA HIS A 67 -4.38 -0.40 -12.87
C HIS A 67 -4.49 -1.90 -12.58
N ILE A 68 -5.41 -2.59 -13.27
CA ILE A 68 -5.53 -4.05 -13.24
C ILE A 68 -4.59 -4.63 -14.30
N VAL A 69 -3.48 -5.21 -13.86
CA VAL A 69 -2.50 -5.87 -14.71
C VAL A 69 -2.69 -7.38 -14.57
N TYR A 70 -3.23 -8.02 -15.61
CA TYR A 70 -3.72 -9.39 -15.54
C TYR A 70 -3.13 -10.28 -16.63
N ASN A 71 -2.75 -11.50 -16.28
CA ASN A 71 -2.32 -12.53 -17.22
C ASN A 71 -3.47 -13.43 -17.68
N ASN A 72 -4.40 -13.71 -16.79
CA ASN A 72 -5.57 -14.54 -17.04
C ASN A 72 -6.88 -13.87 -16.56
N GLN A 73 -8.02 -14.46 -16.89
CA GLN A 73 -9.32 -13.86 -16.61
C GLN A 73 -9.67 -13.81 -15.11
N ILE A 74 -9.05 -14.65 -14.27
CA ILE A 74 -9.27 -14.65 -12.82
C ILE A 74 -8.66 -13.40 -12.20
N GLU A 75 -7.48 -12.99 -12.68
CA GLU A 75 -6.79 -11.76 -12.25
C GLU A 75 -7.48 -10.48 -12.76
N ASN A 76 -8.30 -10.58 -13.80
CA ASN A 76 -9.08 -9.48 -14.35
C ASN A 76 -10.33 -9.20 -13.48
N ILE A 77 -10.11 -8.73 -12.25
CA ILE A 77 -11.16 -8.54 -11.23
C ILE A 77 -12.27 -7.60 -11.68
N SER A 78 -13.49 -7.82 -11.20
CA SER A 78 -14.66 -7.00 -11.56
C SER A 78 -14.57 -5.57 -11.06
N ASP A 79 -15.26 -4.65 -11.74
CA ASP A 79 -15.42 -3.25 -11.29
C ASP A 79 -16.01 -3.17 -9.88
N ASN A 80 -16.98 -4.03 -9.55
CA ASN A 80 -17.60 -4.07 -8.22
C ASN A 80 -16.59 -4.38 -7.11
N GLN A 81 -15.61 -5.24 -7.38
CA GLN A 81 -14.55 -5.53 -6.41
C GLN A 81 -13.63 -4.32 -6.22
N ILE A 82 -13.35 -3.58 -7.29
CA ILE A 82 -12.60 -2.32 -7.21
C ILE A 82 -13.38 -1.27 -6.40
N PHE A 83 -14.68 -1.10 -6.68
CA PHE A 83 -15.53 -0.16 -5.95
C PHE A 83 -15.59 -0.51 -4.45
N SER A 84 -15.70 -1.79 -4.10
CA SER A 84 -15.69 -2.21 -2.69
C SER A 84 -14.38 -1.84 -1.98
N GLN A 85 -13.24 -1.84 -2.67
CA GLN A 85 -11.97 -1.42 -2.08
C GLN A 85 -11.92 0.10 -1.86
N ILE A 86 -12.44 0.89 -2.80
CA ILE A 86 -12.56 2.35 -2.64
C ILE A 86 -13.49 2.69 -1.47
N ASP A 87 -14.61 1.96 -1.32
CA ASP A 87 -15.54 2.13 -0.21
C ASP A 87 -14.89 1.81 1.14
N VAL A 88 -14.08 0.75 1.22
CA VAL A 88 -13.32 0.41 2.43
C VAL A 88 -12.31 1.52 2.76
N LEU A 89 -11.57 2.02 1.77
CA LEU A 89 -10.63 3.13 1.99
C LEU A 89 -11.35 4.37 2.53
N ASN A 90 -12.49 4.74 1.95
CA ASN A 90 -13.28 5.85 2.47
C ASN A 90 -13.71 5.62 3.92
N LYS A 91 -14.28 4.45 4.23
CA LYS A 91 -14.75 4.12 5.58
C LYS A 91 -13.64 4.15 6.62
N ASP A 92 -12.47 3.61 6.30
CA ASP A 92 -11.35 3.53 7.23
C ASP A 92 -10.73 4.91 7.48
N PHE A 93 -10.57 5.72 6.42
CA PHE A 93 -9.96 7.04 6.53
C PHE A 93 -10.92 8.11 7.09
N THR A 94 -12.23 7.89 7.05
CA THR A 94 -13.22 8.74 7.73
C THR A 94 -13.74 8.16 9.03
N ARG A 95 -13.19 7.02 9.48
CA ARG A 95 -13.62 6.29 10.68
C ARG A 95 -15.13 5.98 10.71
N THR A 96 -15.73 5.73 9.56
CA THR A 96 -17.13 5.30 9.42
C THR A 96 -17.25 3.80 9.18
N ASN A 97 -16.17 3.05 9.41
CA ASN A 97 -16.13 1.60 9.35
C ASN A 97 -16.92 0.96 10.50
N ASN A 98 -17.61 -0.15 10.21
CA ASN A 98 -18.54 -0.80 11.15
C ASN A 98 -17.85 -1.30 12.43
N ASP A 99 -16.58 -1.67 12.34
CA ASP A 99 -15.75 -2.17 13.43
C ASP A 99 -15.02 -1.06 14.20
N ALA A 100 -15.25 0.23 13.90
CA ALA A 100 -14.67 1.34 14.64
C ALA A 100 -14.95 1.25 16.16
N ASN A 101 -16.13 0.73 16.53
CA ASN A 101 -16.55 0.52 17.91
C ASN A 101 -15.82 -0.63 18.62
N ASN A 102 -15.09 -1.48 17.89
CA ASN A 102 -14.26 -2.54 18.47
C ASN A 102 -12.91 -2.02 18.97
N THR A 103 -12.64 -0.70 18.85
CA THR A 103 -11.41 -0.10 19.37
C THR A 103 -11.38 -0.20 20.90
N PRO A 104 -10.33 -0.78 21.51
CA PRO A 104 -10.21 -0.85 22.97
C PRO A 104 -10.30 0.52 23.64
N LEU A 105 -10.94 0.58 24.81
CA LEU A 105 -11.19 1.82 25.55
C LEU A 105 -9.93 2.66 25.78
N SER A 106 -8.78 2.02 26.01
CA SER A 106 -7.49 2.67 26.22
C SER A 106 -6.99 3.46 25.01
N PHE A 107 -7.46 3.13 23.81
CA PHE A 107 -7.04 3.78 22.56
C PHE A 107 -8.06 4.79 22.03
N LEU A 108 -9.26 4.86 22.60
CA LEU A 108 -10.28 5.83 22.18
C LEU A 108 -9.80 7.30 22.20
N PRO A 109 -8.96 7.76 23.14
CA PRO A 109 -8.49 9.15 23.13
C PRO A 109 -7.59 9.53 21.95
N ILE A 110 -7.05 8.56 21.20
CA ILE A 110 -6.09 8.79 20.11
C ILE A 110 -6.64 8.37 18.73
N VAL A 111 -7.92 8.02 18.64
CA VAL A 111 -8.57 7.73 17.35
C VAL A 111 -8.83 9.03 16.61
N SER A 112 -8.85 8.97 15.28
CA SER A 112 -9.09 10.15 14.45
C SER A 112 -9.93 9.83 13.22
N ASP A 113 -10.70 10.82 12.77
CA ASP A 113 -11.21 10.94 11.40
C ASP A 113 -10.17 11.76 10.62
N MET A 114 -9.59 11.16 9.57
CA MET A 114 -8.54 11.83 8.79
C MET A 114 -9.12 12.83 7.78
N GLN A 115 -10.44 12.80 7.54
CA GLN A 115 -11.14 13.63 6.57
C GLN A 115 -10.58 13.49 5.14
N ILE A 116 -10.08 12.29 4.81
CA ILE A 116 -9.56 11.93 3.49
C ILE A 116 -10.61 11.05 2.80
N ASN A 117 -10.98 11.46 1.58
CA ASN A 117 -11.85 10.72 0.69
C ASN A 117 -11.07 10.30 -0.55
N PHE A 118 -11.42 9.15 -1.11
CA PHE A 118 -10.88 8.58 -2.32
C PHE A 118 -12.00 8.48 -3.35
N CYS A 119 -11.75 9.00 -4.56
CA CYS A 119 -12.67 8.86 -5.68
C CYS A 119 -11.91 8.33 -6.90
N LEU A 120 -12.54 7.43 -7.66
CA LEU A 120 -11.98 7.06 -8.95
C LEU A 120 -11.93 8.28 -9.87
N ALA A 121 -10.81 8.44 -10.55
CA ALA A 121 -10.58 9.55 -11.45
C ALA A 121 -11.64 9.58 -12.56
N GLN A 122 -12.21 10.76 -12.83
CA GLN A 122 -13.19 10.96 -13.90
C GLN A 122 -12.56 11.54 -15.18
N GLN A 123 -11.30 11.96 -15.10
CA GLN A 123 -10.50 12.42 -16.22
C GLN A 123 -9.16 11.70 -16.23
N ASN A 124 -8.69 11.32 -17.41
CA ASN A 124 -7.38 10.72 -17.60
C ASN A 124 -6.29 11.82 -17.72
N PRO A 125 -4.99 11.46 -17.83
CA PRO A 125 -3.92 12.45 -17.94
C PRO A 125 -4.02 13.39 -19.15
N ASP A 126 -4.67 12.94 -20.23
CA ASP A 126 -4.91 13.71 -21.45
C ASP A 126 -6.15 14.61 -21.36
N GLY A 127 -6.87 14.58 -20.23
CA GLY A 127 -8.10 15.35 -20.00
C GLY A 127 -9.38 14.70 -20.53
N ASN A 128 -9.32 13.47 -21.04
CA ASN A 128 -10.47 12.74 -21.55
C ASN A 128 -11.26 12.06 -20.42
N PRO A 129 -12.59 11.89 -20.54
CA PRO A 129 -13.41 11.15 -19.57
C PRO A 129 -12.92 9.71 -19.36
N THR A 130 -12.98 9.24 -18.11
CA THR A 130 -12.60 7.87 -17.73
C THR A 130 -13.40 7.42 -16.50
N ASN A 131 -13.42 6.12 -16.24
CA ASN A 131 -13.94 5.53 -15.00
C ASN A 131 -12.84 5.31 -13.95
N GLY A 132 -11.59 5.74 -14.22
CA GLY A 132 -10.46 5.60 -13.30
C GLY A 132 -9.91 4.18 -13.20
N ILE A 133 -10.30 3.29 -14.11
CA ILE A 133 -9.85 1.89 -14.15
C ILE A 133 -9.11 1.66 -15.47
N VAL A 134 -7.85 1.26 -15.36
CA VAL A 134 -7.02 0.83 -16.49
C VAL A 134 -6.91 -0.69 -16.43
N ARG A 135 -7.22 -1.38 -17.54
CA ARG A 135 -7.08 -2.83 -17.65
C ARG A 135 -6.00 -3.15 -18.67
N LYS A 136 -4.96 -3.84 -18.24
CA LYS A 136 -3.78 -4.15 -19.04
C LYS A 136 -3.51 -5.65 -19.00
N GLN A 137 -3.66 -6.31 -20.14
CA GLN A 137 -3.24 -7.70 -20.27
C GLN A 137 -1.72 -7.79 -20.36
N THR A 138 -1.13 -8.81 -19.72
CA THR A 138 0.31 -9.07 -19.72
C THR A 138 0.61 -10.55 -19.97
N ASP A 139 1.79 -10.84 -20.52
CA ASP A 139 2.29 -12.22 -20.67
C ASP A 139 3.06 -12.70 -19.41
N LEU A 140 3.34 -11.78 -18.48
CA LEU A 140 4.03 -12.09 -17.23
C LEU A 140 3.10 -12.83 -16.27
N GLN A 141 3.57 -13.97 -15.74
CA GLN A 141 2.80 -14.77 -14.78
C GLN A 141 2.68 -14.10 -13.41
N SER A 142 3.70 -13.36 -13.00
CA SER A 142 3.75 -12.66 -11.72
C SER A 142 4.70 -11.46 -11.80
N PHE A 143 4.53 -10.51 -10.89
CA PHE A 143 5.42 -9.37 -10.72
C PHE A 143 6.30 -9.54 -9.47
N PRO A 144 7.62 -9.35 -9.59
CA PRO A 144 8.52 -9.51 -8.46
C PRO A 144 8.44 -8.29 -7.52
N LEU A 145 8.52 -8.53 -6.20
CA LEU A 145 8.50 -7.47 -5.18
C LEU A 145 9.51 -6.35 -5.43
N TYR A 146 10.66 -6.68 -5.99
CA TYR A 146 11.78 -5.76 -6.13
C TYR A 146 12.02 -5.25 -7.56
N GLY A 147 11.15 -5.63 -8.49
CA GLY A 147 11.16 -5.12 -9.84
C GLY A 147 10.23 -3.92 -10.00
N ASP A 148 10.42 -3.21 -11.10
CA ASP A 148 9.63 -2.02 -11.46
C ASP A 148 8.72 -2.28 -12.67
N GLU A 149 8.71 -3.50 -13.21
CA GLU A 149 8.05 -3.87 -14.46
C GLU A 149 6.56 -3.53 -14.45
N ILE A 150 5.89 -3.71 -13.30
CA ILE A 150 4.47 -3.41 -13.12
C ILE A 150 4.12 -1.94 -13.40
N HIS A 151 5.08 -1.01 -13.21
CA HIS A 151 4.87 0.43 -13.34
C HIS A 151 5.14 0.96 -14.76
N TYR A 152 5.47 0.10 -15.73
CA TYR A 152 5.83 0.52 -17.09
C TYR A 152 5.18 -0.38 -18.16
N ASP A 153 4.48 0.24 -19.10
CA ASP A 153 3.87 -0.46 -20.25
C ASP A 153 4.89 -1.25 -21.08
N THR A 154 6.11 -0.71 -21.22
CA THR A 154 7.20 -1.33 -21.98
C THR A 154 7.72 -2.62 -21.37
N SER A 155 7.40 -2.88 -20.10
CA SER A 155 7.86 -4.04 -19.34
C SER A 155 6.72 -5.01 -19.01
N GLY A 156 5.57 -4.88 -19.69
CA GLY A 156 4.39 -5.71 -19.44
C GLY A 156 3.53 -5.26 -18.26
N GLY A 157 3.83 -4.11 -17.65
CA GLY A 157 2.99 -3.47 -16.64
C GLY A 157 2.07 -2.41 -17.22
N SER A 158 1.67 -1.46 -16.38
CA SER A 158 0.85 -0.28 -16.77
C SER A 158 1.54 0.99 -16.28
N THR A 159 1.78 1.95 -17.17
CA THR A 159 2.50 3.18 -16.81
C THR A 159 1.69 4.04 -15.86
N ALA A 160 2.34 4.57 -14.82
CA ALA A 160 1.72 5.47 -13.86
C ALA A 160 1.13 6.71 -14.54
N TRP A 161 -0.09 7.09 -14.16
CA TRP A 161 -0.60 8.44 -14.38
C TRP A 161 0.18 9.41 -13.51
N ASP A 162 0.14 10.72 -13.85
CA ASP A 162 0.90 11.75 -13.14
C ASP A 162 0.71 11.65 -11.61
N THR A 163 1.75 11.17 -10.92
CA THR A 163 1.70 10.87 -9.48
C THR A 163 1.64 12.14 -8.63
N LYS A 164 1.73 13.33 -9.23
CA LYS A 164 1.43 14.60 -8.54
C LYS A 164 -0.08 14.87 -8.46
N LYS A 165 -0.89 14.21 -9.31
CA LYS A 165 -2.34 14.43 -9.45
C LYS A 165 -3.16 13.23 -9.03
N TYR A 166 -2.63 12.02 -9.22
CA TYR A 166 -3.35 10.76 -9.01
C TYR A 166 -2.62 9.84 -8.04
N LEU A 167 -3.37 9.25 -7.11
CA LEU A 167 -2.94 8.04 -6.42
C LEU A 167 -3.08 6.87 -7.40
N ASN A 168 -1.97 6.26 -7.76
CA ASN A 168 -1.95 5.10 -8.63
C ASN A 168 -1.91 3.83 -7.77
N ILE A 169 -2.85 2.92 -8.02
CA ILE A 169 -2.93 1.62 -7.36
C ILE A 169 -2.82 0.56 -8.45
N TRP A 170 -1.84 -0.35 -8.34
CA TRP A 170 -1.71 -1.48 -9.23
C TRP A 170 -2.22 -2.75 -8.55
N VAL A 171 -2.97 -3.55 -9.28
CA VAL A 171 -3.47 -4.87 -8.87
C VAL A 171 -2.93 -5.89 -9.86
N CYS A 172 -2.25 -6.91 -9.35
CA CYS A 172 -1.63 -7.96 -10.15
C CYS A 172 -1.34 -9.20 -9.29
N ASN A 173 -0.84 -10.26 -9.93
CA ASN A 173 -0.24 -11.39 -9.22
C ASN A 173 1.19 -11.06 -8.76
N ILE A 174 1.49 -11.24 -7.47
CA ILE A 174 2.79 -10.92 -6.85
C ILE A 174 3.52 -12.20 -6.45
N ASP A 175 4.78 -12.35 -6.87
CA ASP A 175 5.55 -13.60 -6.81
C ASP A 175 6.01 -14.08 -5.40
N THR A 176 5.63 -13.39 -4.32
CA THR A 176 6.41 -13.46 -3.05
C THR A 176 5.64 -13.73 -1.77
N GLY A 177 4.38 -14.18 -1.84
CA GLY A 177 3.54 -14.38 -0.64
C GLY A 177 3.23 -13.09 0.13
N ILE A 178 3.60 -11.94 -0.45
CA ILE A 178 3.33 -10.59 0.01
C ILE A 178 2.02 -10.14 -0.63
N LEU A 179 1.19 -9.44 0.15
CA LEU A 179 -0.11 -8.91 -0.28
C LEU A 179 0.01 -7.55 -0.98
N GLY A 180 1.09 -6.82 -0.75
CA GLY A 180 1.37 -5.55 -1.43
C GLY A 180 2.55 -4.78 -0.85
N TRP A 181 2.88 -3.66 -1.49
CA TRP A 181 3.85 -2.69 -1.01
C TRP A 181 3.44 -1.28 -1.44
N ALA A 182 4.03 -0.28 -0.79
CA ALA A 182 3.88 1.13 -1.13
C ALA A 182 5.26 1.77 -1.30
N THR A 183 5.32 2.81 -2.12
CA THR A 183 6.48 3.69 -2.23
C THR A 183 6.34 4.85 -1.25
N ILE A 184 7.35 5.03 -0.39
CA ILE A 184 7.33 6.06 0.65
C ILE A 184 7.88 7.37 0.06
N SER A 185 7.27 8.49 0.45
CA SER A 185 7.44 9.84 -0.14
C SER A 185 8.89 10.35 -0.22
N CYS A 186 9.83 9.76 0.53
CA CYS A 186 11.24 10.10 0.43
C CYS A 186 11.94 9.54 -0.82
N TRP A 187 11.26 8.79 -1.69
CA TRP A 187 11.87 8.09 -2.84
C TRP A 187 11.90 8.85 -4.16
N ARG A 188 11.21 10.00 -4.27
CA ARG A 188 11.15 10.75 -5.53
C ARG A 188 12.26 11.80 -5.61
N LYS A 189 13.01 11.79 -6.72
CA LYS A 189 13.95 12.86 -7.10
C LYS A 189 13.30 14.25 -7.21
N SER A 190 11.97 14.37 -7.09
CA SER A 190 11.22 15.60 -7.30
C SER A 190 10.71 16.29 -6.03
N CYS A 191 11.23 16.01 -4.84
CA CYS A 191 11.10 17.00 -3.76
C CYS A 191 12.19 18.05 -3.96
N ASN A 192 11.94 18.93 -4.93
CA ASN A 192 12.54 20.25 -5.13
C ASN A 192 11.38 21.23 -5.24
#